data_AF-A0A536UR57-F1
#
_entry.id   AF-A0A536UR57-F1
#
_cell.length_a   1.000
_cell.length_b   1.000
_cell.length_c   1.000
_cell.angle_alpha   90.00
_cell.angle_beta   90.00
_cell.angle_gamma   90.00
#
_symmetry.space_group_name_H-M   'P 1'
#
loop_
_entity.id
_entity.type
_entity.pdbx_description
1 polymer ?
#
loop_
_entity_poly.entity_id
_entity_poly.type
_entity_poly.pdbx_seq_one_letter_code
_entity_poly.pdbx_strand_id
1 'polypeptide(L)'
;MNSLQVAIGNITLLRVHDLETGFGPPDDELDAEAIVLLDTEPEKAFGFKLRTGADRPDAHGKLLALRDAFDNNRRVRLEFLRTGCRTGQIVRVISQH
;
A
#
# COMPACT_ATOMS: atom_id res chain seq x y z
N MET A 1 -7.64 19.00 2.73
CA MET A 1 -8.72 17.99 2.73
C MET A 1 -8.16 16.74 2.07
N ASN A 2 -7.92 15.66 2.81
CA ASN A 2 -7.41 14.41 2.24
C ASN A 2 -8.59 13.64 1.62
N SER A 3 -8.68 13.64 0.29
CA SER A 3 -9.73 12.92 -0.43
C SER A 3 -9.35 11.44 -0.58
N LEU A 4 -10.29 10.55 -0.25
CA LEU A 4 -10.18 9.13 -0.55
C LEU A 4 -10.15 8.94 -2.07
N GLN A 5 -9.11 8.26 -2.54
CA GLN A 5 -8.89 7.92 -3.94
C GLN A 5 -8.86 6.42 -4.12
N VAL A 6 -9.13 5.98 -5.34
CA VAL A 6 -9.12 4.58 -5.75
C VAL A 6 -8.08 4.41 -6.84
N ALA A 7 -7.24 3.40 -6.71
CA ALA A 7 -6.37 2.92 -7.78
C ALA A 7 -6.63 1.44 -8.03
N ILE A 8 -6.59 1.01 -9.29
CA ILE A 8 -6.78 -0.39 -9.68
C ILE A 8 -5.64 -0.76 -10.61
N GLY A 9 -4.96 -1.87 -10.32
CA GLY A 9 -3.83 -2.31 -11.12
C GLY A 9 -3.27 -3.65 -10.65
N ASN A 10 -2.30 -4.16 -11.40
CA ASN A 10 -1.48 -5.27 -10.95
C ASN A 10 -0.36 -4.74 -10.07
N ILE A 11 -0.03 -5.51 -9.03
CA ILE A 11 1.08 -5.17 -8.14
C ILE A 11 2.38 -5.49 -8.89
N THR A 12 3.17 -4.47 -9.19
CA THR A 12 4.48 -4.64 -9.84
C THR A 12 5.60 -4.80 -8.82
N LEU A 13 5.41 -4.23 -7.63
CA LEU A 13 6.35 -4.32 -6.53
C LEU A 13 5.57 -4.36 -5.21
N LEU A 14 5.83 -5.40 -4.42
CA LEU A 14 5.39 -5.52 -3.04
C LEU A 14 6.64 -5.59 -2.16
N ARG A 15 6.86 -4.54 -1.36
CA ARG A 15 7.97 -4.48 -0.41
C ARG A 15 7.40 -4.42 0.99
N VAL A 16 7.84 -5.35 1.83
CA VAL A 16 7.50 -5.36 3.25
C VAL A 16 8.81 -5.19 4.00
N HIS A 17 8.88 -4.15 4.81
CA HIS A 17 10.02 -3.87 5.68
C HIS A 17 9.66 -4.16 7.12
N ASP A 18 10.68 -4.51 7.90
CA ASP A 18 10.57 -4.56 9.36
C ASP A 18 10.56 -3.12 9.92
N LEU A 19 10.03 -2.96 11.13
CA LEU A 19 9.72 -1.68 11.77
C LEU A 19 10.90 -0.67 11.70
N GLU A 20 10.57 0.63 11.63
CA GLU A 20 11.49 1.79 11.76
C GLU A 20 12.34 2.16 10.53
N THR A 21 12.02 1.65 9.34
CA THR A 21 12.68 2.08 8.09
C THR A 21 11.71 2.81 7.15
N GLY A 22 11.86 4.13 7.03
CA GLY A 22 11.08 4.95 6.10
C GLY A 22 11.41 4.66 4.62
N PHE A 23 10.49 4.97 3.71
CA PHE A 23 10.69 4.82 2.26
C PHE A 23 10.43 6.11 1.50
N GLY A 24 11.47 6.62 0.83
CA GLY A 24 11.40 7.82 0.01
C GLY A 24 12.61 8.72 0.24
N PRO A 25 12.78 9.78 -0.57
CA PRO A 25 13.70 10.86 -0.21
C PRO A 25 13.23 11.52 1.09
N PRO A 26 14.12 12.14 1.88
CA PRO A 26 13.79 12.72 3.20
C PRO A 26 12.70 13.80 3.18
N ASP A 27 12.35 14.33 2.00
CA ASP A 27 11.31 15.35 1.80
C ASP A 27 9.92 14.75 1.44
N ASP A 28 9.85 13.48 0.98
CA ASP A 28 8.60 12.76 0.63
C ASP A 28 8.68 11.33 1.20
N GLU A 29 9.08 11.22 2.48
CA GLU A 29 9.20 9.93 3.17
C GLU A 29 7.81 9.36 3.46
N LEU A 30 7.57 8.14 2.96
CA LEU A 30 6.44 7.33 3.35
C LEU A 30 6.84 6.48 4.55
N ASP A 31 6.35 6.86 5.74
CA ASP A 31 6.39 6.01 6.92
C ASP A 31 5.36 4.88 6.76
N ALA A 32 5.75 3.82 6.06
CA ALA A 32 4.94 2.64 5.78
C ALA A 32 5.79 1.37 5.85
N GLU A 33 5.28 0.37 6.54
CA GLU A 33 5.95 -0.93 6.71
C GLU A 33 5.66 -1.86 5.52
N ALA A 34 4.51 -1.68 4.85
CA ALA A 34 4.18 -2.35 3.60
C ALA A 34 3.99 -1.33 2.49
N ILE A 35 4.68 -1.53 1.37
CA ILE A 35 4.72 -0.62 0.22
C ILE A 35 4.38 -1.40 -1.05
N VAL A 36 3.52 -0.80 -1.86
CA VAL A 36 2.92 -1.38 -3.05
C VAL A 36 3.03 -0.38 -4.19
N LEU A 37 3.54 -0.83 -5.34
CA LEU A 37 3.45 -0.09 -6.60
C LEU A 37 2.49 -0.82 -7.52
N LEU A 38 1.71 -0.03 -8.25
CA LEU A 38 0.79 -0.54 -9.27
C LEU A 38 1.36 -0.23 -10.66
N ASP A 39 1.15 -1.17 -11.59
CA ASP A 39 1.50 -0.97 -13.01
C ASP A 39 0.81 0.27 -13.61
N THR A 40 -0.43 0.53 -13.20
CA THR A 40 -1.24 1.66 -13.66
C THR A 40 -0.79 3.00 -13.08
N GLU A 41 -0.03 2.98 -11.98
CA GLU A 41 0.42 4.18 -11.26
C GLU A 41 1.92 4.04 -10.89
N PRO A 42 2.83 3.90 -11.89
CA PRO A 42 4.23 3.52 -11.65
C PRO A 42 5.03 4.62 -10.93
N GLU A 43 4.57 5.86 -10.99
CA GLU A 43 5.18 7.00 -10.29
C GLU A 43 4.67 7.19 -8.86
N LYS A 44 3.71 6.36 -8.40
CA LYS A 44 3.11 6.46 -7.08
C LYS A 44 3.42 5.25 -6.22
N ALA A 45 3.73 5.52 -4.96
CA ALA A 45 3.90 4.51 -3.93
C ALA A 45 2.69 4.52 -2.99
N PHE A 46 2.12 3.35 -2.77
CA PHE A 46 1.02 3.16 -1.82
C PHE A 46 1.52 2.35 -0.65
N GLY A 47 1.23 2.76 0.58
CA GLY A 47 1.68 2.00 1.74
C GLY A 47 0.82 2.15 2.96
N PHE A 48 1.04 1.28 3.94
CA PHE A 48 0.39 1.35 5.24
C PHE A 48 1.34 0.85 6.33
N LYS A 49 1.09 1.29 7.56
CA LYS A 49 1.80 0.83 8.75
C LYS A 49 1.16 -0.48 9.23
N LEU A 50 1.99 -1.49 9.51
CA LEU A 50 1.60 -2.76 10.12
C LEU A 50 1.49 -2.66 11.65
N ARG A 51 1.80 -1.49 12.23
CA ARG A 51 1.73 -1.09 13.65
C ARG A 51 1.01 -2.10 14.54
N THR A 52 1.76 -2.60 15.52
CA THR A 52 1.43 -3.59 16.57
C THR A 52 0.36 -3.15 17.59
N GLY A 53 -0.72 -2.50 17.13
CA GLY A 53 -1.88 -2.07 17.93
C GLY A 53 -3.16 -2.85 17.60
N ALA A 54 -4.32 -2.34 18.05
CA ALA A 54 -5.64 -2.99 17.90
C ALA A 54 -6.11 -3.23 16.45
N ASP A 55 -5.44 -2.65 15.45
CA ASP A 55 -5.72 -2.80 14.01
C ASP A 55 -4.91 -3.93 13.35
N ARG A 56 -4.09 -4.67 14.11
CA ARG A 56 -3.23 -5.78 13.65
C ARG A 56 -3.92 -6.79 12.71
N PRO A 57 -5.15 -7.29 12.99
CA PRO A 57 -5.77 -8.28 12.11
C PRO A 57 -6.13 -7.69 10.74
N ASP A 58 -6.52 -6.41 10.68
CA ASP A 58 -6.86 -5.71 9.45
C ASP A 58 -5.62 -5.47 8.58
N ALA A 59 -4.52 -5.05 9.20
CA ALA A 59 -3.24 -4.85 8.52
C ALA A 59 -2.67 -6.17 7.95
N HIS A 60 -2.71 -7.25 8.72
CA HIS A 60 -2.32 -8.59 8.25
C HIS A 60 -3.22 -9.09 7.11
N GLY A 61 -4.54 -8.88 7.20
CA GLY A 61 -5.47 -9.25 6.13
C GLY A 61 -5.20 -8.52 4.82
N LYS A 62 -4.93 -7.21 4.89
CA LYS A 62 -4.52 -6.40 3.73
C LYS A 62 -3.23 -6.94 3.11
N LEU A 63 -2.22 -7.25 3.93
CA LEU A 63 -0.96 -7.80 3.45
C LEU A 63 -1.15 -9.16 2.77
N LEU A 64 -1.99 -10.03 3.35
CA LEU A 64 -2.27 -11.34 2.78
C LEU A 64 -2.96 -11.24 1.42
N ALA A 65 -3.93 -10.34 1.28
CA ALA A 65 -4.62 -10.07 0.02
C ALA A 65 -3.68 -9.49 -1.05
N LEU A 66 -2.77 -8.59 -0.66
CA LEU A 66 -1.74 -8.05 -1.56
C LEU A 66 -0.78 -9.15 -2.01
N ARG A 67 -0.36 -10.02 -1.09
CA ARG A 67 0.55 -11.13 -1.40
C ARG A 67 -0.11 -12.16 -2.32
N ASP A 68 -1.36 -12.53 -2.04
CA ASP A 68 -2.15 -13.43 -2.91
C ASP A 68 -2.28 -12.86 -4.33
N ALA A 69 -2.62 -11.58 -4.44
CA ALA A 69 -2.77 -10.95 -5.74
C ALA A 69 -1.44 -10.79 -6.48
N PHE A 70 -0.34 -10.53 -5.77
CA PHE A 70 1.00 -10.49 -6.38
C PHE A 70 1.42 -11.87 -6.90
N ASP A 71 1.25 -12.92 -6.09
CA ASP A 71 1.60 -14.31 -6.44
C ASP A 71 0.78 -14.84 -7.63
N ASN A 72 -0.52 -14.53 -7.65
CA ASN A 72 -1.42 -14.94 -8.72
C ASN A 72 -1.50 -13.94 -9.91
N ASN A 73 -0.69 -12.88 -9.90
CA ASN A 73 -0.73 -11.80 -10.89
C ASN A 73 -2.14 -11.21 -11.12
N ARG A 74 -2.91 -11.07 -10.04
CA ARG A 74 -4.28 -10.55 -10.05
C ARG A 74 -4.29 -9.03 -9.86
N ARG A 75 -5.33 -8.40 -10.41
CA ARG A 75 -5.59 -6.98 -10.16
C ARG A 75 -6.13 -6.77 -8.76
N VAL A 76 -5.60 -5.76 -8.09
CA VAL A 76 -6.11 -5.27 -6.80
C VAL A 76 -6.72 -3.90 -6.97
N ARG A 77 -7.75 -3.62 -6.18
CA ARG A 77 -8.29 -2.29 -5.98
C ARG A 77 -7.82 -1.77 -4.63
N LEU A 78 -7.07 -0.67 -4.66
CA LEU A 78 -6.57 0.02 -3.48
C LEU A 78 -7.41 1.28 -3.25
N GLU A 79 -7.93 1.43 -2.04
CA GLU A 79 -8.48 2.69 -1.56
C GLU A 79 -7.44 3.35 -0.67
N PHE A 80 -7.04 4.57 -1.02
CA PHE A 80 -5.94 5.26 -0.35
C PHE A 80 -6.28 6.73 -0.09
N LEU A 81 -5.69 7.29 0.95
CA LEU A 81 -5.67 8.72 1.22
C LEU A 81 -4.37 9.28 0.68
N ARG A 82 -4.43 10.34 -0.13
CA ARG A 82 -3.22 11.02 -0.57
C ARG A 82 -2.55 11.69 0.64
N THR A 83 -1.30 11.32 0.90
CA THR A 83 -0.46 11.88 1.97
C THR A 83 0.58 12.85 1.40
N GLY A 84 1.04 12.63 0.17
CA GLY A 84 2.00 13.49 -0.52
C GLY A 84 1.73 13.60 -2.01
N CYS A 85 2.70 14.11 -2.78
CA CYS A 85 2.56 14.27 -4.23
C CYS A 85 2.58 12.92 -4.96
N ARG A 86 3.38 11.97 -4.46
CA ARG A 86 3.54 10.62 -5.04
C ARG A 86 3.21 9.50 -4.07
N THR A 87 2.81 9.84 -2.85
CA THR A 87 2.57 8.88 -1.78
C THR A 87 1.10 8.84 -1.37
N GLY A 88 0.60 7.63 -1.17
CA GLY A 88 -0.75 7.37 -0.70
C GLY A 88 -0.77 6.37 0.46
N GLN A 89 -1.50 6.68 1.52
CA GLN A 89 -1.74 5.75 2.61
C GLN A 89 -2.91 4.84 2.27
N ILE A 90 -2.68 3.53 2.17
CA ILE A 90 -3.71 2.53 1.92
C ILE A 90 -4.63 2.45 3.13
N VAL A 91 -5.92 2.65 2.88
CA VAL A 91 -6.98 2.48 3.87
C VAL A 91 -7.59 1.09 3.73
N ARG A 92 -7.85 0.65 2.49
CA ARG A 92 -8.48 -0.64 2.19
C ARG A 92 -7.90 -1.29 0.94
N VAL A 93 -7.84 -2.62 0.97
CA VAL A 93 -7.44 -3.46 -0.16
C VAL A 93 -8.61 -4.36 -0.52
N ILE A 94 -8.93 -4.45 -1.81
CA ILE A 94 -9.95 -5.34 -2.36
C ILE A 94 -9.28 -6.14 -3.47
N SER A 95 -9.02 -7.42 -3.22
CA SER A 95 -8.53 -8.37 -4.21
C SER A 95 -9.68 -8.84 -5.12
N GLN A 96 -9.45 -8.89 -6.43
CA GLN A 96 -10.40 -9.47 -7.39
C GLN A 96 -10.10 -10.98 -7.51
N HIS A 97 -10.99 -11.81 -6.97
CA HIS A 97 -10.92 -13.28 -7.07
C HIS A 97 -11.64 -13.79 -8.33
#